data_AF-A0A852SMZ9-F1
#
_entry.id   AF-A0A852SMZ9-F1
#
_cell.length_a   1.000
_cell.length_b   1.000
_cell.length_c   1.000
_cell.angle_alpha   90.00
_cell.angle_beta   90.00
_cell.angle_gamma   90.00
#
_symmetry.space_group_name_H-M   'P 1'
#
loop_
_entity.id
_entity.type
_entity.pdbx_description
1 polymer ?
#
loop_
_entity_poly.entity_id
_entity_poly.type
_entity_poly.pdbx_seq_one_letter_code
_entity_poly.pdbx_strand_id
1 'polypeptide(L)'
;MLDARTTARRRAGAALLAALGTALLASCTSASPAPEAAPSPSPTPTATPTPTATPVSASGTGPGEVEVQNPYYPIVEGREWMGMDVSFSCAGDGPFDVRIPGTGAFTGSSTCSVRGSSDFLIEQSKTSYRVVITVDEGVDWTFTGLLTPPHGP
;
A
#
# COMPACT_ATOMS: atom_id res chain seq x y z
N MET A 1 -49.61 -8.11 30.76
CA MET A 1 -48.54 -9.04 31.16
C MET A 1 -47.36 -8.18 31.57
N LEU A 2 -47.17 -7.81 32.84
CA LEU A 2 -46.60 -8.62 33.95
C LEU A 2 -45.39 -9.43 33.43
N ASP A 3 -44.14 -9.26 33.88
CA ASP A 3 -43.61 -9.23 35.26
C ASP A 3 -42.18 -8.61 35.28
N ALA A 4 -41.83 -7.73 36.23
CA ALA A 4 -41.08 -7.97 37.49
C ALA A 4 -39.54 -8.16 37.34
N ARG A 5 -38.75 -7.15 37.75
CA ARG A 5 -38.09 -6.97 39.08
C ARG A 5 -36.95 -7.94 39.39
N THR A 6 -35.72 -7.43 39.52
CA THR A 6 -34.77 -7.63 40.65
C THR A 6 -33.47 -6.87 40.33
N THR A 7 -33.10 -5.74 40.96
CA THR A 7 -32.66 -5.47 42.35
C THR A 7 -31.37 -6.19 42.75
N ALA A 8 -30.24 -5.46 42.78
CA ALA A 8 -29.16 -5.71 43.75
C ALA A 8 -28.41 -4.42 44.09
N ARG A 9 -28.80 -3.81 45.21
CA ARG A 9 -28.02 -2.84 45.99
C ARG A 9 -26.89 -3.56 46.73
N ARG A 10 -25.68 -3.01 46.74
CA ARG A 10 -24.75 -3.07 47.89
C ARG A 10 -24.07 -1.71 47.99
N ARG A 11 -24.48 -0.83 48.92
CA ARG A 11 -23.96 -0.68 50.30
C ARG A 11 -22.44 -0.48 50.26
N ALA A 12 -21.96 0.76 50.33
CA ALA A 12 -21.72 1.52 51.56
C ALA A 12 -20.71 0.81 52.47
N GLY A 13 -19.46 1.26 52.40
CA GLY A 13 -18.41 0.98 53.39
C GLY A 13 -17.72 2.31 53.68
N ALA A 14 -18.21 2.99 54.72
CA ALA A 14 -17.56 4.13 55.34
C ALA A 14 -16.59 3.62 56.43
N ALA A 15 -15.71 4.53 56.87
CA ALA A 15 -14.77 4.43 57.99
C ALA A 15 -13.43 3.75 57.65
N LEU A 16 -12.28 4.17 58.16
CA LEU A 16 -12.04 4.87 59.43
C LEU A 16 -10.69 5.63 59.39
N LEU A 17 -10.69 6.69 60.19
CA LEU A 17 -9.63 7.61 60.60
C LEU A 17 -8.24 7.05 60.95
N ALA A 18 -7.26 7.92 60.68
CA ALA A 18 -6.17 8.39 61.54
C ALA A 18 -5.06 7.42 62.01
N ALA A 19 -3.83 7.75 61.61
CA ALA A 19 -2.67 7.64 62.49
C ALA A 19 -1.70 8.80 62.20
N LEU A 20 -1.70 9.78 63.11
CA LEU A 20 -0.64 10.78 63.28
C LEU A 20 0.57 10.07 63.90
N GLY A 21 1.71 10.13 63.22
CA GLY A 21 3.00 9.64 63.73
C GLY A 21 4.08 10.68 63.46
N THR A 22 4.37 11.49 64.48
CA THR A 22 5.32 12.60 64.44
C THR A 22 6.72 12.14 64.87
N ALA A 23 7.70 12.68 64.15
CA ALA A 23 9.12 12.88 64.50
C ALA A 23 10.07 11.68 64.44
N LEU A 24 11.11 11.78 63.60
CA LEU A 24 12.49 12.01 64.07
C LEU A 24 13.45 12.29 62.89
N LEU A 25 14.24 13.37 63.06
CA LEU A 25 15.57 13.65 62.50
C LEU A 25 15.67 14.15 61.05
N ALA A 26 15.59 15.48 60.95
CA ALA A 26 16.09 16.27 59.83
C ALA A 26 17.63 16.22 59.77
N SER A 27 18.17 15.43 58.84
CA SER A 27 19.56 15.52 58.40
C SER A 27 19.60 16.41 57.16
N CYS A 28 19.81 17.72 57.33
CA CYS A 28 20.00 18.65 56.22
C CYS A 28 21.39 18.49 55.60
N THR A 29 21.60 17.41 54.85
CA THR A 29 22.59 17.42 53.77
C THR A 29 21.97 18.19 52.62
N SER A 30 22.37 19.44 52.45
CA SER A 30 22.01 20.24 51.27
C SER A 30 22.76 19.66 50.07
N ALA A 31 22.20 18.60 49.49
CA ALA A 31 22.64 18.09 48.20
C ALA A 31 22.21 19.13 47.16
N SER A 32 23.18 19.85 46.60
CA SER A 32 22.95 20.72 45.44
C SER A 32 22.23 19.90 44.37
N PRO A 33 21.08 20.36 43.84
CA PRO A 33 20.42 19.65 42.75
C PRO A 33 21.41 19.55 41.60
N ALA A 34 21.65 18.32 41.15
CA ALA A 34 22.46 18.08 39.96
C ALA A 34 21.84 18.86 38.78
N PRO A 35 22.65 19.46 37.90
CA PRO A 35 22.12 20.20 36.76
C PRO A 35 21.20 19.30 35.95
N GLU A 36 19.97 19.76 35.73
CA GLU A 36 18.97 19.09 34.92
C GLU A 36 19.50 18.95 33.49
N ALA A 37 19.64 17.72 33.02
CA ALA A 37 20.13 17.45 31.67
C ALA A 37 19.15 18.05 30.66
N ALA A 38 19.65 18.90 29.76
CA ALA A 38 18.84 19.50 28.70
C ALA A 38 18.12 18.40 27.90
N PRO A 39 16.85 18.61 27.51
CA PRO A 39 16.11 17.63 26.74
C PRO A 39 16.84 17.35 25.43
N SER A 40 17.07 16.06 25.16
CA SER A 40 17.68 15.61 23.90
C SER A 40 16.85 16.13 22.71
N PRO A 41 17.48 16.64 21.64
CA PRO A 41 16.76 17.02 20.43
C PRO A 41 15.98 15.81 19.90
N SER A 42 14.71 16.04 19.55
CA SER A 42 13.88 15.05 18.89
C SER A 42 14.50 14.71 17.52
N PRO A 43 14.59 13.43 17.12
CA PRO A 43 15.07 13.08 15.80
C PRO A 43 14.17 13.72 14.75
N THR A 44 14.77 14.35 13.75
CA THR A 44 14.04 14.85 12.60
C THR A 44 13.51 13.65 11.82
N PRO A 45 12.20 13.54 11.54
CA PRO A 45 11.68 12.48 10.68
C PRO A 45 12.42 12.45 9.33
N THR A 46 12.96 11.28 9.00
CA THR A 46 13.56 11.02 7.70
C THR A 46 12.48 11.08 6.62
N ALA A 47 12.73 11.81 5.53
CA ALA A 47 11.83 11.82 4.39
C ALA A 47 11.65 10.41 3.83
N THR A 48 10.40 9.99 3.62
CA THR A 48 10.10 8.74 2.90
C THR A 48 10.44 8.93 1.42
N PRO A 49 11.18 7.99 0.79
CA PRO A 49 11.45 8.07 -0.64
C PRO A 49 10.14 8.10 -1.43
N THR A 50 10.08 8.96 -2.44
CA THR A 50 8.95 8.98 -3.37
C THR A 50 9.05 7.76 -4.28
N PRO A 51 8.02 6.92 -4.37
CA PRO A 51 8.02 5.79 -5.29
C PRO A 51 8.18 6.29 -6.73
N THR A 52 9.06 5.64 -7.49
CA THR A 52 9.39 6.03 -8.87
C THR A 52 8.65 5.13 -9.84
N ALA A 53 8.10 5.72 -10.91
CA ALA A 53 7.44 4.96 -11.96
C ALA A 53 8.41 3.99 -12.64
N THR A 54 7.96 2.77 -12.93
CA THR A 54 8.79 1.70 -13.50
C THR A 54 8.39 1.41 -14.94
N PRO A 55 9.29 1.60 -15.93
CA PRO A 55 8.98 1.31 -17.33
C PRO A 55 8.96 -0.19 -17.61
N VAL A 56 8.12 -0.59 -18.56
CA VAL A 56 7.96 -1.94 -19.07
C VAL A 56 8.04 -1.88 -20.59
N SER A 57 8.80 -2.78 -21.20
CA SER A 57 8.89 -2.86 -22.66
C SER A 57 9.10 -4.30 -23.10
N ALA A 58 8.34 -4.73 -24.10
CA ALA A 58 8.47 -6.04 -24.73
C ALA A 58 8.12 -5.96 -26.21
N SER A 59 8.63 -6.90 -26.98
CA SER A 59 8.33 -7.06 -28.40
C SER A 59 8.32 -8.53 -28.76
N GLY A 60 7.57 -8.90 -29.77
CA GLY A 60 7.49 -10.27 -30.24
C GLY A 60 6.85 -10.37 -31.62
N THR A 61 6.67 -11.60 -32.08
CA THR A 61 6.05 -11.93 -33.37
C THR A 61 4.98 -12.99 -33.13
N GLY A 62 3.78 -12.77 -33.66
CA GLY A 62 2.62 -13.62 -33.39
C GLY A 62 2.10 -13.47 -31.95
N PRO A 63 1.20 -14.38 -31.51
CA PRO A 63 0.70 -14.40 -30.14
C PRO A 63 1.83 -14.52 -29.11
N GLY A 64 1.68 -13.86 -27.96
CA GLY A 64 2.74 -13.85 -26.95
C GLY A 64 2.28 -13.43 -25.56
N GLU A 65 3.21 -13.49 -24.62
CA GLU A 65 2.98 -13.10 -23.24
C GLU A 65 4.11 -12.20 -22.77
N VAL A 66 3.76 -11.18 -21.99
CA VAL A 66 4.71 -10.25 -21.38
C VAL A 66 4.61 -10.41 -19.87
N GLU A 67 5.72 -10.78 -19.24
CA GLU A 67 5.83 -10.78 -17.80
C GLU A 67 6.25 -9.40 -17.30
N VAL A 68 5.37 -8.78 -16.54
CA VAL A 68 5.54 -7.46 -15.94
C VAL A 68 5.89 -7.66 -14.48
N GLN A 69 7.13 -7.37 -14.08
CA GLN A 69 7.50 -7.46 -12.67
C GLN A 69 6.73 -6.43 -11.84
N ASN A 70 6.37 -6.84 -10.62
CA ASN A 70 5.79 -5.97 -9.62
C ASN A 70 6.93 -5.33 -8.79
N PRO A 71 7.32 -4.07 -9.06
CA PRO A 71 8.40 -3.41 -8.33
C PRO A 71 8.01 -3.05 -6.88
N TYR A 72 6.72 -3.19 -6.53
CA TYR A 72 6.19 -2.86 -5.21
C TYR A 72 5.93 -4.09 -4.34
N TYR A 73 6.47 -5.25 -4.72
CA TYR A 73 6.42 -6.46 -3.90
C TYR A 73 7.59 -6.51 -2.88
N PRO A 74 7.33 -6.86 -1.60
CA PRO A 74 6.02 -6.96 -0.95
C PRO A 74 5.43 -5.57 -0.67
N ILE A 75 4.09 -5.45 -0.72
CA ILE A 75 3.38 -4.16 -0.61
C ILE A 75 3.68 -3.47 0.73
N VAL A 76 3.92 -2.16 0.67
CA VAL A 76 3.91 -1.28 1.85
C VAL A 76 2.45 -0.95 2.20
N GLU A 77 2.01 -1.27 3.43
CA GLU A 77 0.62 -1.07 3.90
C GLU A 77 -0.01 0.25 3.44
N GLY A 78 -1.30 0.20 3.04
CA GLY A 78 -2.11 1.38 2.72
C GLY A 78 -2.12 1.83 1.25
N ARG A 79 -1.55 1.05 0.32
CA ARG A 79 -1.64 1.31 -1.12
C ARG A 79 -1.94 0.04 -1.90
N GLU A 80 -3.16 -0.07 -2.41
CA GLU A 80 -3.68 -1.32 -3.01
C GLU A 80 -3.88 -1.23 -4.52
N TRP A 81 -3.81 -0.04 -5.13
CA TRP A 81 -4.01 0.18 -6.56
C TRP A 81 -2.72 0.61 -7.23
N MET A 82 -2.32 -0.03 -8.33
CA MET A 82 -1.24 0.40 -9.22
C MET A 82 -1.84 0.88 -10.53
N GLY A 83 -1.44 2.07 -10.98
CA GLY A 83 -1.77 2.53 -12.32
C GLY A 83 -0.77 2.02 -13.33
N MET A 84 -1.25 1.59 -14.49
CA MET A 84 -0.43 1.20 -15.63
C MET A 84 -0.89 1.96 -16.86
N ASP A 85 -0.01 2.81 -17.37
CA ASP A 85 -0.14 3.38 -18.70
C ASP A 85 0.42 2.37 -19.69
N VAL A 86 -0.32 2.06 -20.76
CA VAL A 86 0.09 1.12 -21.80
C VAL A 86 0.01 1.75 -23.17
N SER A 87 0.97 1.38 -24.01
CA SER A 87 0.96 1.65 -25.44
C SER A 87 1.37 0.37 -26.15
N PHE A 88 0.48 -0.12 -27.00
CA PHE A 88 0.69 -1.28 -27.84
C PHE A 88 0.56 -0.90 -29.31
N SER A 89 1.39 -1.52 -30.15
CA SER A 89 1.33 -1.38 -31.60
C SER A 89 1.81 -2.66 -32.26
N CYS A 90 1.24 -3.03 -33.40
CA CYS A 90 1.74 -4.11 -34.23
C CYS A 90 1.79 -3.75 -35.71
N ALA A 91 2.49 -4.55 -36.51
CA ALA A 91 2.67 -4.32 -37.93
C ALA A 91 1.43 -4.75 -38.73
N GLY A 92 0.99 -3.87 -39.63
CA GLY A 92 -0.13 -4.14 -40.53
C GLY A 92 -1.52 -3.86 -39.92
N ASP A 93 -2.53 -4.28 -40.67
CA ASP A 93 -3.93 -4.20 -40.27
C ASP A 93 -4.39 -5.58 -39.83
N GLY A 94 -5.13 -5.66 -38.72
CA GLY A 94 -5.61 -6.93 -38.19
C GLY A 94 -6.24 -6.80 -36.81
N PRO A 95 -6.96 -7.85 -36.38
CA PRO A 95 -7.45 -7.94 -35.01
C PRO A 95 -6.30 -8.07 -34.02
N PHE A 96 -6.42 -7.38 -32.89
CA PHE A 96 -5.56 -7.57 -31.74
C PHE A 96 -6.37 -7.59 -30.44
N ASP A 97 -5.85 -8.31 -29.45
CA ASP A 97 -6.32 -8.31 -28.07
C ASP A 97 -5.12 -8.25 -27.10
N VAL A 98 -5.08 -7.24 -26.25
CA VAL A 98 -4.09 -7.11 -25.17
C VAL A 98 -4.82 -7.20 -23.85
N ARG A 99 -4.64 -8.32 -23.14
CA ARG A 99 -5.34 -8.61 -21.90
C ARG A 99 -4.44 -8.45 -20.69
N ILE A 100 -4.85 -7.55 -19.80
CA ILE A 100 -4.16 -7.25 -18.55
C ILE A 100 -4.96 -7.85 -17.38
N PRO A 101 -4.35 -8.65 -16.51
CA PRO A 101 -5.05 -9.33 -15.43
C PRO A 101 -5.61 -8.31 -14.45
N GLY A 102 -6.90 -8.45 -14.12
CA GLY A 102 -7.59 -7.59 -13.15
C GLY A 102 -8.13 -6.27 -13.71
N THR A 103 -7.74 -5.86 -14.92
CA THR A 103 -8.14 -4.55 -15.49
C THR A 103 -9.00 -4.65 -16.75
N GLY A 104 -8.83 -5.71 -17.55
CA GLY A 104 -9.62 -5.92 -18.76
C GLY A 104 -8.76 -6.17 -20.00
N ALA A 105 -9.32 -5.83 -21.15
CA ALA A 105 -8.74 -6.14 -22.46
C ALA A 105 -8.84 -4.92 -23.38
N PHE A 106 -7.75 -4.63 -24.10
CA PHE A 106 -7.74 -3.67 -25.18
C PHE A 106 -7.85 -4.42 -26.50
N THR A 107 -8.94 -4.21 -27.22
CA THR A 107 -9.19 -4.88 -28.50
C THR A 107 -9.35 -3.87 -29.63
N GLY A 108 -8.92 -4.24 -30.82
CA GLY A 108 -9.11 -3.47 -32.05
C GLY A 108 -9.03 -4.37 -33.26
N SER A 109 -9.47 -3.87 -34.43
CA SER A 109 -9.61 -4.69 -35.64
C SER A 109 -9.12 -4.06 -36.94
N SER A 110 -8.86 -2.75 -36.97
CA SER A 110 -8.49 -2.02 -38.18
C SER A 110 -7.08 -1.48 -38.08
N THR A 111 -6.81 -0.56 -37.15
CA THR A 111 -5.46 -0.10 -36.86
C THR A 111 -4.88 -0.88 -35.69
N CYS A 112 -3.80 -1.63 -35.91
CA CYS A 112 -3.15 -2.38 -34.84
C CYS A 112 -2.33 -1.49 -33.90
N SER A 113 -3.03 -0.67 -33.12
CA SER A 113 -2.43 0.14 -32.07
C SER A 113 -3.47 0.56 -31.05
N VAL A 114 -3.06 0.63 -29.78
CA VAL A 114 -3.87 1.19 -28.70
C VAL A 114 -2.98 1.90 -27.70
N ARG A 115 -3.50 2.98 -27.14
CA ARG A 115 -2.99 3.57 -25.92
C ARG A 115 -4.11 3.60 -24.90
N GLY A 116 -3.78 3.29 -23.66
CA GLY A 116 -4.74 3.27 -22.57
C GLY A 116 -4.04 3.40 -21.24
N SER A 117 -4.82 3.74 -20.23
CA SER A 117 -4.38 3.82 -18.85
C SER A 117 -5.39 3.04 -18.02
N SER A 118 -4.91 2.20 -17.12
CA SER A 118 -5.76 1.40 -16.28
C SER A 118 -5.17 1.21 -14.89
N ASP A 119 -6.00 1.29 -13.86
CA ASP A 119 -5.62 0.99 -12.48
C ASP A 119 -6.07 -0.43 -12.12
N PHE A 120 -5.18 -1.23 -11.55
CA PHE A 120 -5.53 -2.56 -11.05
C PHE A 120 -5.08 -2.79 -9.61
N LEU A 121 -5.84 -3.64 -8.93
CA LEU A 121 -5.53 -4.12 -7.59
C LEU A 121 -4.22 -4.91 -7.62
N ILE A 122 -3.26 -4.46 -6.81
CA ILE A 122 -1.98 -5.14 -6.63
C ILE A 122 -2.23 -6.32 -5.69
N GLU A 123 -2.22 -7.54 -6.24
CA GLU A 123 -2.21 -8.72 -5.39
C GLU A 123 -0.90 -8.78 -4.58
N GLN A 124 -1.00 -8.69 -3.26
CA GLN A 124 0.13 -8.70 -2.31
C GLN A 124 1.06 -9.91 -2.45
N SER A 125 0.57 -11.01 -3.02
CA SER A 125 1.29 -12.26 -3.19
C SER A 125 1.98 -12.41 -4.56
N LYS A 126 1.78 -11.46 -5.49
CA LYS A 126 2.33 -11.55 -6.85
C LYS A 126 3.57 -10.70 -7.04
N THR A 127 4.65 -11.37 -7.45
CA THR A 127 5.92 -10.75 -7.88
C THR A 127 5.88 -10.29 -9.34
N SER A 128 4.91 -10.76 -10.13
CA SER A 128 4.74 -10.39 -11.52
C SER A 128 3.30 -10.55 -12.01
N TYR A 129 2.98 -9.85 -13.09
CA TYR A 129 1.71 -9.91 -13.83
C TYR A 129 1.98 -10.39 -15.25
N ARG A 130 1.06 -11.18 -15.82
CA ARG A 130 1.17 -11.71 -17.17
C ARG A 130 0.19 -10.97 -18.08
N VAL A 131 0.72 -10.17 -19.00
CA VAL A 131 -0.08 -9.55 -20.07
C VAL A 131 -0.10 -10.51 -21.24
N VAL A 132 -1.28 -10.85 -21.73
CA VAL A 132 -1.46 -11.75 -22.87
C VAL A 132 -1.72 -10.92 -24.11
N ILE A 133 -0.98 -11.18 -25.18
CA ILE A 133 -1.09 -10.49 -26.46
C ILE A 133 -1.55 -11.50 -27.51
N THR A 134 -2.67 -11.19 -28.15
CA THR A 134 -3.21 -11.95 -29.27
C THR A 134 -3.15 -11.07 -30.51
N VAL A 135 -2.39 -11.51 -31.50
CA VAL A 135 -2.32 -10.96 -32.86
C VAL A 135 -2.23 -12.13 -33.82
N ASP A 136 -2.38 -11.88 -35.12
CA ASP A 136 -2.19 -12.93 -36.13
C ASP A 136 -0.74 -13.45 -36.14
N GLU A 137 -0.56 -14.70 -36.56
CA GLU A 137 0.77 -15.33 -36.70
C GLU A 137 1.67 -14.52 -37.64
N GLY A 138 2.95 -14.37 -37.28
CA GLY A 138 3.91 -13.62 -38.08
C GLY A 138 3.80 -12.09 -37.97
N VAL A 139 2.86 -11.57 -37.17
CA VAL A 139 2.72 -10.12 -36.94
C VAL A 139 3.67 -9.66 -35.84
N ASP A 140 4.58 -8.75 -36.18
CA ASP A 140 5.48 -8.12 -35.21
C ASP A 140 4.75 -7.10 -34.35
N TRP A 141 4.97 -7.13 -33.04
CA TRP A 141 4.35 -6.21 -32.10
C TRP A 141 5.35 -5.63 -31.10
N THR A 142 4.97 -4.48 -30.54
CA THR A 142 5.66 -3.78 -29.47
C THR A 142 4.66 -3.40 -28.40
N PHE A 143 4.98 -3.75 -27.16
CA PHE A 143 4.25 -3.38 -25.96
C PHE A 143 5.16 -2.52 -25.09
N THR A 144 4.65 -1.37 -24.66
CA THR A 144 5.32 -0.50 -23.70
C THR A 144 4.34 -0.12 -22.62
N GLY A 145 4.83 0.08 -21.41
CA GLY A 145 4.02 0.61 -20.33
C GLY A 145 4.83 1.30 -19.25
N LEU A 146 4.13 2.02 -18.39
CA LEU A 146 4.69 2.70 -17.24
C LEU A 146 3.86 2.32 -16.02
N LEU A 147 4.47 1.61 -15.07
CA LEU A 147 3.86 1.30 -13.79
C LEU A 147 4.03 2.49 -12.87
N THR A 148 2.93 3.17 -12.59
CA THR A 148 2.91 4.27 -11.64
C THR A 148 2.83 3.75 -10.21
N PRO A 149 3.36 4.51 -9.24
CA PRO A 149 3.29 4.13 -7.84
C PRO A 149 1.90 3.77 -7.35
N PRO A 150 1.82 2.88 -6.35
CA PRO A 150 0.56 2.56 -5.76
C PRO A 150 -0.06 3.80 -5.13
N HIS A 151 -1.36 3.99 -5.27
CA HIS A 151 -2.10 5.08 -4.65
C HIS A 151 -3.17 4.54 -3.69
N GLY A 152 -3.61 5.39 -2.77
CA GLY A 152 -4.77 5.11 -1.94
C GLY A 152 -6.06 5.15 -2.78
N PRO A 153 -7.16 4.58 -2.26
CA PRO A 153 -8.48 4.66 -2.91
C PRO A 153 -8.99 6.09 -3.07
#